data_AF-A0A2S9TIH6-F1
#
_entry.id   AF-A0A2S9TIH6-F1
#
_cell.length_a   1.000
_cell.length_b   1.000
_cell.length_c   1.000
_cell.angle_alpha   90.00
_cell.angle_beta   90.00
_cell.angle_gamma   90.00
#
_symmetry.space_group_name_H-M   'P 1'
#
loop_
_entity.id
_entity.type
_entity.pdbx_description
1 polymer ?
#
loop_
_entity_poly.entity_id
_entity_poly.type
_entity_poly.pdbx_seq_one_letter_code
_entity_poly.pdbx_strand_id
1 'polypeptide(L)'
;MNRALIICFVVFVLMQFIIPQKVEYNEDKTYEIVLPEDIKEIFVRACYDCHSNKINYPWYSNVAPFSWVVANHTNEGVNALNFSNWEKYTKTQQNEKLKAIYRTAHSSMPLPAYTWAHIEAELSKEEREKIRDWTGVRK
;
A
#
# COMPACT_ATOMS: atom_id res chain seq x y z
N MET A 1 -24.70 10.51 31.31
CA MET A 1 -24.56 9.50 30.24
C MET A 1 -25.07 10.01 28.89
N ASN A 2 -26.33 10.41 28.77
CA ASN A 2 -26.93 10.83 27.48
C ASN A 2 -26.21 12.00 26.78
N ARG A 3 -25.78 13.01 27.54
CA ARG A 3 -25.05 14.17 26.96
C ARG A 3 -23.71 13.80 26.34
N ALA A 4 -22.96 12.87 26.95
CA ALA A 4 -21.66 12.44 26.44
C ALA A 4 -21.81 11.64 25.14
N LEU A 5 -22.80 10.74 25.06
CA LEU A 5 -23.09 9.97 23.84
C LEU A 5 -23.53 10.90 22.69
N ILE A 6 -24.35 11.90 22.98
CA ILE A 6 -24.77 12.91 21.99
C ILE A 6 -23.55 13.69 21.49
N ILE A 7 -22.66 14.13 22.39
CA ILE A 7 -21.43 14.85 22.01
C ILE A 7 -20.54 13.97 21.12
N CYS A 8 -20.28 12.72 21.52
CA CYS A 8 -19.49 11.78 20.71
C CYS A 8 -20.11 11.54 19.33
N PHE A 9 -21.43 11.38 19.26
CA PHE A 9 -22.15 11.21 18.00
C PHE A 9 -22.04 12.44 17.10
N VAL A 10 -22.25 13.64 17.64
CA VAL A 10 -22.11 14.89 16.89
C VAL A 10 -20.68 15.04 16.37
N VAL A 11 -19.67 14.79 17.21
CA VAL A 11 -18.26 14.82 16.79
C VAL A 11 -18.00 13.80 15.67
N PHE A 12 -18.47 12.56 15.83
CA PHE A 12 -18.31 11.52 14.82
C PHE A 12 -18.95 11.91 13.47
N VAL A 13 -20.16 12.48 13.49
CA VAL A 13 -20.84 12.98 12.29
C VAL A 13 -20.07 14.13 11.65
N LEU A 14 -19.60 15.09 12.45
CA LEU A 14 -18.78 16.21 11.97
C LEU A 14 -17.47 15.73 11.34
N MET A 15 -16.83 14.70 11.90
CA MET A 15 -15.62 14.11 11.32
C MET A 15 -15.87 13.51 9.93
N GLN A 16 -17.06 12.98 9.63
CA GLN A 16 -17.32 12.38 8.31
C GLN A 16 -17.28 13.40 7.16
N PHE A 17 -17.44 14.70 7.44
CA PHE A 17 -17.38 15.75 6.42
C PHE A 17 -15.94 16.04 5.94
N ILE A 18 -14.93 15.52 6.62
CA ILE A 18 -13.54 15.59 6.18
C ILE A 18 -13.27 14.36 5.29
N ILE A 19 -13.43 14.53 3.98
CA ILE A 19 -13.22 13.46 3.00
C ILE A 19 -11.78 13.57 2.47
N PRO A 20 -10.91 12.57 2.71
CA PRO A 20 -9.53 12.61 2.23
C PRO A 20 -9.45 12.24 0.74
N GLN A 21 -8.45 12.78 0.05
CA GLN A 21 -8.17 12.39 -1.33
C GLN A 21 -7.52 11.00 -1.38
N LYS A 22 -8.11 10.08 -2.13
CA LYS A 22 -7.56 8.74 -2.39
C LYS A 22 -6.67 8.76 -3.64
N VAL A 23 -5.82 7.75 -3.77
CA VAL A 23 -5.02 7.54 -4.98
C VAL A 23 -5.96 7.33 -6.17
N GLU A 24 -5.70 8.05 -7.26
CA GLU A 24 -6.50 7.93 -8.47
C GLU A 24 -6.26 6.59 -9.16
N TYR A 25 -7.36 5.93 -9.53
CA TYR A 25 -7.33 4.71 -10.30
C TYR A 25 -6.88 4.99 -11.74
N ASN A 26 -5.97 4.16 -12.25
CA ASN A 26 -5.55 4.22 -13.65
C ASN A 26 -5.58 2.82 -14.25
N GLU A 27 -6.34 2.66 -15.35
CA GLU A 27 -6.44 1.41 -16.10
C GLU A 27 -5.25 1.18 -17.03
N ASP A 28 -4.52 2.24 -17.38
CA ASP A 28 -3.37 2.18 -18.27
C ASP A 28 -2.20 1.42 -17.62
N LYS A 29 -1.85 0.29 -18.21
CA LYS A 29 -0.74 -0.58 -17.78
C LYS A 29 0.54 -0.35 -18.57
N THR A 30 0.58 0.65 -19.45
CA THR A 30 1.75 0.95 -20.31
C THR A 30 3.03 1.11 -19.50
N TYR A 31 2.93 1.62 -18.28
CA TYR A 31 4.06 1.89 -17.40
C TYR A 31 4.19 0.93 -16.22
N GLU A 32 3.35 -0.11 -16.17
CA GLU A 32 3.36 -1.07 -15.08
C GLU A 32 4.62 -1.94 -15.11
N ILE A 33 5.15 -2.26 -13.94
CA ILE A 33 6.28 -3.17 -13.80
C ILE A 33 5.95 -4.55 -14.38
N VAL A 34 6.90 -5.11 -15.14
CA VAL A 34 6.80 -6.49 -15.62
C VAL A 34 7.43 -7.42 -14.58
N LEU A 35 6.63 -8.35 -14.06
CA LEU A 35 7.02 -9.30 -13.02
C LEU A 35 6.91 -10.74 -13.53
N PRO A 36 7.83 -11.64 -13.13
CA PRO A 36 7.60 -13.07 -13.17
C PRO A 36 6.30 -13.44 -12.43
N GLU A 37 5.62 -14.49 -12.87
CA GLU A 37 4.27 -14.81 -12.36
C GLU A 37 4.26 -15.10 -10.85
N ASP A 38 5.28 -15.81 -10.35
CA ASP A 38 5.44 -16.12 -8.93
C ASP A 38 5.65 -14.87 -8.06
N ILE A 39 6.37 -13.85 -8.56
CA ILE A 39 6.54 -12.57 -7.87
C ILE A 39 5.28 -11.72 -7.96
N LYS A 40 4.61 -11.76 -9.11
CA LYS A 40 3.38 -11.01 -9.36
C LYS A 40 2.27 -11.42 -8.41
N GLU A 41 2.06 -12.71 -8.18
CA GLU A 41 1.07 -13.21 -7.23
C GLU A 41 1.31 -12.65 -5.81
N ILE A 42 2.57 -12.65 -5.37
CA ILE A 42 2.95 -12.09 -4.07
C ILE A 42 2.68 -10.57 -4.02
N PHE A 43 3.07 -9.83 -5.06
CA PHE A 43 2.95 -8.37 -5.09
C PHE A 43 1.50 -7.91 -5.16
N VAL A 44 0.67 -8.57 -5.96
CA VAL A 44 -0.76 -8.26 -6.06
C VAL A 44 -1.44 -8.46 -4.71
N ARG A 45 -1.09 -9.53 -3.99
CA ARG A 45 -1.65 -9.86 -2.67
C ARG A 45 -1.15 -8.95 -1.55
N ALA A 46 0.15 -8.64 -1.52
CA ALA A 46 0.77 -8.04 -0.33
C ALA A 46 1.22 -6.58 -0.49
N CYS A 47 1.31 -6.07 -1.73
CA CYS A 47 1.94 -4.78 -2.00
C CYS A 47 1.05 -3.81 -2.80
N TYR A 48 0.24 -4.31 -3.74
CA TYR A 48 -0.46 -3.48 -4.72
C TYR A 48 -1.50 -2.54 -4.10
N ASP A 49 -2.11 -2.90 -2.98
CA ASP A 49 -3.08 -2.05 -2.29
C ASP A 49 -2.47 -0.76 -1.71
N CYS A 50 -1.14 -0.65 -1.64
CA CYS A 50 -0.44 0.57 -1.20
C CYS A 50 0.52 1.13 -2.25
N HIS A 51 1.02 0.29 -3.18
CA HIS A 51 2.09 0.63 -4.10
C HIS A 51 1.68 0.55 -5.58
N SER A 52 0.39 0.67 -5.89
CA SER A 52 -0.10 0.72 -7.27
C SER A 52 -1.19 1.77 -7.44
N ASN A 53 -1.56 2.08 -8.69
CA ASN A 53 -2.75 2.87 -8.97
C ASN A 53 -4.03 2.05 -8.84
N LYS A 54 -3.98 0.72 -8.71
CA LYS A 54 -5.14 -0.14 -8.52
C LYS A 54 -5.23 -0.64 -7.08
N ILE A 55 -5.84 0.18 -6.22
CA ILE A 55 -5.99 -0.11 -4.79
C ILE A 55 -7.37 -0.68 -4.50
N ASN A 56 -7.44 -1.84 -3.85
CA ASN A 56 -8.70 -2.40 -3.37
C ASN A 56 -9.06 -1.80 -2.02
N TYR A 57 -9.67 -0.62 -2.06
CA TYR A 57 -10.06 0.10 -0.84
C TYR A 57 -11.13 -0.68 -0.04
N PRO A 58 -10.85 -1.06 1.22
CA PRO A 58 -11.84 -1.74 2.06
C PRO A 58 -12.95 -0.78 2.50
N TRP A 59 -14.10 -1.29 2.93
CA TRP A 59 -15.27 -0.47 3.27
C TRP A 59 -14.97 0.63 4.32
N TYR A 60 -14.11 0.32 5.29
CA TYR A 60 -13.73 1.25 6.37
C TYR A 60 -12.88 2.42 5.87
N SER A 61 -12.34 2.35 4.66
CA SER A 61 -11.66 3.48 4.01
C SER A 61 -12.59 4.66 3.67
N ASN A 62 -13.90 4.50 3.89
CA ASN A 62 -14.91 5.55 3.68
C ASN A 62 -15.46 6.10 5.01
N VAL A 63 -14.98 5.62 6.17
CA VAL A 63 -15.49 6.03 7.49
C VAL A 63 -14.37 6.67 8.30
N ALA A 64 -14.56 7.91 8.76
CA ALA A 64 -13.57 8.58 9.59
C ALA A 64 -13.50 7.95 11.00
N PRO A 65 -12.31 7.93 11.64
CA PRO A 65 -11.04 8.47 11.17
C PRO A 65 -10.23 7.52 10.27
N PHE A 66 -10.71 6.29 10.05
CA PHE A 66 -9.98 5.26 9.30
C PHE A 66 -9.77 5.65 7.83
N SER A 67 -10.74 6.32 7.22
CA SER A 67 -10.62 6.88 5.87
C SER A 67 -9.37 7.76 5.72
N TRP A 68 -9.06 8.59 6.72
CA TRP A 68 -7.90 9.48 6.72
C TRP A 68 -6.59 8.70 6.77
N VAL A 69 -6.51 7.70 7.65
CA VAL A 69 -5.31 6.86 7.80
C VAL A 69 -5.03 6.07 6.52
N VAL A 70 -6.06 5.43 5.97
CA VAL A 70 -5.93 4.64 4.73
C VAL A 70 -5.54 5.53 3.56
N ALA A 71 -6.18 6.69 3.39
CA ALA A 71 -5.82 7.63 2.34
C ALA A 71 -4.38 8.14 2.50
N ASN A 72 -3.97 8.51 3.71
CA ASN A 72 -2.61 8.98 3.95
C ASN A 72 -1.57 7.91 3.61
N HIS A 73 -1.72 6.69 4.14
CA HIS A 73 -0.77 5.60 3.91
C HIS A 73 -0.71 5.18 2.44
N THR A 74 -1.85 5.12 1.73
CA THR A 74 -1.86 4.77 0.31
C THR A 74 -1.20 5.84 -0.55
N ASN A 75 -1.44 7.12 -0.28
CA ASN A 75 -0.77 8.23 -0.97
C ASN A 75 0.74 8.23 -0.70
N GLU A 76 1.17 8.08 0.56
CA GLU A 76 2.59 7.97 0.91
C GLU A 76 3.24 6.75 0.25
N GLY A 77 2.54 5.62 0.23
CA GLY A 77 2.96 4.38 -0.42
C GLY A 77 3.26 4.57 -1.90
N VAL A 78 2.32 5.10 -2.68
CA VAL A 78 2.51 5.33 -4.13
C VAL A 78 3.55 6.42 -4.41
N ASN A 79 3.68 7.43 -3.54
CA ASN A 79 4.72 8.45 -3.66
C ASN A 79 6.12 7.85 -3.47
N ALA A 80 6.28 6.95 -2.49
CA ALA A 80 7.54 6.26 -2.25
C ALA A 80 7.87 5.23 -3.36
N LEU A 81 6.87 4.47 -3.80
CA LEU A 81 6.97 3.41 -4.80
C LEU A 81 5.61 3.15 -5.45
N ASN A 82 5.53 3.27 -6.77
CA ASN A 82 4.34 2.95 -7.54
C ASN A 82 4.69 1.99 -8.70
N PHE A 83 4.23 0.75 -8.59
CA PHE A 83 4.41 -0.31 -9.57
C PHE A 83 3.68 -0.03 -10.89
N SER A 84 2.56 0.69 -10.87
CA SER A 84 1.83 1.10 -12.09
C SER A 84 2.56 2.17 -12.89
N ASN A 85 3.55 2.85 -12.29
CA ASN A 85 4.34 3.91 -12.92
C ASN A 85 5.82 3.55 -13.01
N TRP A 86 6.15 2.25 -12.98
CA TRP A 86 7.52 1.76 -12.95
C TRP A 86 8.38 2.28 -14.11
N GLU A 87 7.84 2.24 -15.33
CA GLU A 87 8.56 2.71 -16.53
C GLU A 87 8.64 4.24 -16.65
N LYS A 88 7.97 4.98 -15.76
CA LYS A 88 8.15 6.45 -15.64
C LYS A 88 9.37 6.81 -14.80
N TYR A 89 9.92 5.88 -14.02
CA TYR A 89 11.12 6.12 -13.23
C TYR A 89 12.38 6.09 -14.09
N THR A 90 13.34 6.95 -13.79
CA THR A 90 14.70 6.82 -14.35
C THR A 90 15.37 5.55 -13.86
N LYS A 91 16.39 5.04 -14.57
CA LYS A 91 17.13 3.84 -14.14
C LYS A 91 17.75 4.00 -12.75
N THR A 92 18.22 5.18 -12.39
CA THR A 92 18.69 5.47 -11.03
C THR A 92 17.58 5.32 -9.99
N GLN A 93 16.39 5.87 -10.27
CA GLN A 93 15.23 5.72 -9.37
C GLN A 93 14.76 4.27 -9.25
N GLN A 94 14.72 3.53 -10.36
CA GLN A 94 14.39 2.09 -10.35
C GLN A 94 15.36 1.32 -9.45
N ASN A 95 16.68 1.57 -9.57
CA ASN A 95 17.69 0.92 -8.73
C ASN A 95 17.54 1.27 -7.24
N GLU A 96 17.27 2.53 -6.90
CA GLU A 96 17.04 2.91 -5.49
C GLU A 96 15.77 2.28 -4.93
N LYS A 97 14.70 2.16 -5.74
CA LYS A 97 13.46 1.47 -5.35
C LYS A 97 13.68 -0.03 -5.16
N LEU A 98 14.44 -0.70 -6.02
CA LEU A 98 14.80 -2.11 -5.83
C LEU A 98 15.58 -2.32 -4.53
N LYS A 99 16.55 -1.44 -4.21
CA LYS A 99 17.25 -1.48 -2.91
C LYS A 99 16.30 -1.27 -1.73
N ALA A 100 15.32 -0.37 -1.87
CA ALA A 100 14.31 -0.15 -0.83
C ALA A 100 13.45 -1.39 -0.63
N ILE A 101 12.90 -1.98 -1.69
CA ILE A 101 12.13 -3.24 -1.65
C ILE A 101 12.94 -4.34 -0.97
N TYR A 102 14.20 -4.51 -1.39
CA TYR A 102 15.09 -5.52 -0.82
C TYR A 102 15.27 -5.37 0.70
N ARG A 103 15.43 -4.14 1.20
CA ARG A 103 15.61 -3.85 2.63
C ARG A 103 14.32 -4.03 3.42
N THR A 104 13.20 -3.55 2.88
CA THR A 104 11.92 -3.53 3.60
C THR A 104 11.21 -4.89 3.59
N ALA A 105 11.44 -5.73 2.59
CA ALA A 105 10.85 -7.07 2.48
C ALA A 105 11.15 -7.99 3.68
N HIS A 106 12.18 -7.73 4.47
CA HIS A 106 12.48 -8.50 5.71
C HIS A 106 12.17 -7.76 7.01
N SER A 107 11.77 -6.49 6.94
CA SER A 107 11.71 -5.62 8.11
C SER A 107 10.35 -4.95 8.26
N SER A 108 10.10 -3.93 7.45
CA SER A 108 8.98 -3.01 7.63
C SER A 108 7.79 -3.26 6.72
N MET A 109 7.93 -4.10 5.69
CA MET A 109 6.86 -4.38 4.74
C MET A 109 6.45 -5.87 4.71
N PRO A 110 5.14 -6.15 4.59
CA PRO A 110 4.03 -5.20 4.73
C PRO A 110 3.92 -4.65 6.16
N LEU A 111 3.26 -3.51 6.33
CA LEU A 111 3.11 -2.88 7.65
C LEU A 111 2.37 -3.82 8.63
N PRO A 112 2.84 -4.02 9.87
CA PRO A 112 2.15 -4.90 10.83
C PRO A 112 0.69 -4.52 11.10
N ALA A 113 0.38 -3.23 11.10
CA ALA A 113 -1.00 -2.75 11.26
C ALA A 113 -1.89 -3.10 10.05
N TYR A 114 -1.30 -3.23 8.85
CA TYR A 114 -2.01 -3.66 7.65
C TYR A 114 -2.25 -5.17 7.70
N THR A 115 -1.24 -5.98 8.02
CA THR A 115 -1.40 -7.45 8.10
C THR A 115 -2.32 -7.91 9.24
N TRP A 116 -2.52 -7.08 10.27
CA TRP A 116 -3.53 -7.34 11.31
C TRP A 116 -4.97 -7.33 10.77
N ALA A 117 -5.26 -6.48 9.76
CA ALA A 117 -6.57 -6.41 9.11
C ALA A 117 -6.64 -7.20 7.78
N HIS A 118 -5.48 -7.53 7.20
CA HIS A 118 -5.30 -8.22 5.92
C HIS A 118 -4.31 -9.37 6.11
N ILE A 119 -4.72 -10.42 6.81
CA ILE A 119 -3.85 -11.55 7.15
C ILE A 119 -3.30 -12.24 5.91
N GLU A 120 -4.07 -12.22 4.82
CA GLU A 120 -3.69 -12.70 3.50
C GLU A 120 -2.50 -11.94 2.91
N ALA A 121 -2.19 -10.73 3.36
CA ALA A 121 -1.03 -9.97 2.90
C ALA A 121 0.27 -10.36 3.63
N GLU A 122 0.19 -11.17 4.69
CA GLU A 122 1.39 -11.58 5.42
C GLU A 122 2.33 -12.38 4.52
N LEU A 123 3.61 -12.01 4.52
CA LEU A 123 4.66 -12.66 3.72
C LEU A 123 5.34 -13.76 4.51
N SER A 124 5.37 -14.97 3.95
CA SER A 124 6.15 -16.07 4.49
C SER A 124 7.65 -15.80 4.36
N LYS A 125 8.49 -16.54 5.11
CA LYS A 125 9.94 -16.41 4.99
C LYS A 125 10.44 -16.68 3.56
N GLU A 126 9.88 -17.70 2.90
CA GLU A 126 10.23 -18.05 1.52
C GLU A 126 9.84 -16.95 0.54
N GLU A 127 8.67 -16.34 0.72
CA GLU A 127 8.22 -15.22 -0.13
C GLU A 127 9.14 -14.02 0.05
N ARG A 128 9.53 -13.69 1.28
CA ARG A 128 10.48 -12.60 1.55
C ARG A 128 11.83 -12.82 0.88
N GLU A 129 12.31 -14.08 0.85
CA GLU A 129 13.53 -14.45 0.14
C GLU A 129 13.36 -14.34 -1.38
N LYS A 130 12.26 -14.85 -1.96
CA LYS A 130 11.93 -14.71 -3.39
C LYS A 130 11.91 -13.25 -3.85
N ILE A 131 11.24 -12.38 -3.10
CA ILE A 131 11.18 -10.94 -3.42
C ILE A 131 12.60 -10.36 -3.48
N ARG A 132 13.43 -10.67 -2.49
CA ARG A 132 14.79 -10.14 -2.40
C ARG A 132 15.68 -10.64 -3.53
N ASP A 133 15.64 -11.93 -3.82
CA ASP A 133 16.43 -12.50 -4.90
C ASP A 133 16.00 -11.93 -6.25
N TRP A 134 14.69 -11.75 -6.47
CA TRP A 134 14.15 -11.09 -7.66
C TRP A 134 14.67 -9.67 -7.86
N THR A 135 14.90 -8.89 -6.79
CA THR A 135 15.43 -7.52 -6.94
C THR A 135 16.82 -7.45 -7.59
N GLY A 136 17.58 -8.55 -7.60
CA GLY A 136 18.95 -8.58 -8.11
C GLY A 136 19.96 -7.75 -7.29
N VAL A 137 19.54 -7.18 -6.15
CA VAL A 137 20.40 -6.41 -5.26
C VAL A 137 21.34 -7.37 -4.54
N ARG A 138 22.63 -7.32 -4.88
CA ARG A 138 23.66 -8.13 -4.22
C ARG A 138 23.83 -7.67 -2.76
N LYS A 139 23.96 -8.65 -1.86
CA LYS A 139 24.27 -8.48 -0.44
C LYS A 139 25.56 -7.70 -0.24
#